data_AF-A0AAW4X3Y7-F1
#
_entry.id   AF-A0AAW4X3Y7-F1
#
_cell.length_a   1.000
_cell.length_b   1.000
_cell.length_c   1.000
_cell.angle_alpha   90.00
_cell.angle_beta   90.00
_cell.angle_gamma   90.00
#
_symmetry.space_group_name_H-M   'P 1'
#
loop_
_entity.id
_entity.type
_entity.pdbx_description
1 polymer ?
#
loop_
_entity_poly.entity_id
_entity_poly.type
_entity_poly.pdbx_seq_one_letter_code
_entity_poly.pdbx_strand_id
1 'polypeptide(L)'
;ESQSDLAKELNVSDWTIRRVITNLDQFFKPNYHWLPRHIAFDDFKSGRFAPSGMSMILMNIENKRTLDIILSRKNSYLRKYFLRYDRSARLAV
;
A
#
# COMPACT_ATOMS: atom_id res chain seq x y z
N GLU A 1 12.14 7.24 -13.92
CA GLU A 1 12.15 8.71 -13.77
C GLU A 1 11.99 9.07 -12.30
N SER A 2 12.68 10.11 -11.86
CA SER A 2 12.54 10.67 -10.50
C SER A 2 11.46 11.76 -10.46
N GLN A 3 11.03 12.17 -9.26
CA GLN A 3 10.11 13.31 -9.09
C GLN A 3 10.63 14.59 -9.77
N SER A 4 11.96 14.80 -9.74
CA SER A 4 12.59 15.96 -10.34
C SER A 4 12.72 15.86 -11.85
N ASP A 5 12.79 14.65 -12.41
CA ASP A 5 12.73 14.45 -13.86
C ASP A 5 11.33 14.80 -14.37
N LEU A 6 10.30 14.31 -13.68
CA LEU A 6 8.90 14.61 -14.00
C LEU A 6 8.58 16.11 -13.87
N ALA A 7 9.14 16.78 -12.86
CA ALA A 7 8.98 18.22 -12.67
C ALA A 7 9.58 19.02 -13.85
N LYS A 8 10.77 18.61 -14.34
CA LYS A 8 11.41 19.21 -15.51
C LYS A 8 10.61 18.96 -16.79
N GLU A 9 10.18 17.73 -17.02
CA GLU A 9 9.39 17.35 -18.20
C GLU A 9 8.08 18.15 -18.29
N LEU A 10 7.39 18.30 -17.17
CA LEU A 10 6.11 19.01 -17.09
C LEU A 10 6.25 20.53 -16.89
N ASN A 11 7.48 21.05 -16.80
CA ASN A 11 7.79 22.46 -16.52
C ASN A 11 7.04 23.03 -15.29
N VAL A 12 7.05 22.26 -14.19
CA VAL A 12 6.46 22.64 -12.90
C VAL A 12 7.48 22.50 -11.78
N SER A 13 7.20 23.10 -10.62
CA SER A 13 8.06 22.93 -9.44
C SER A 13 7.98 21.50 -8.88
N ASP A 14 9.07 21.02 -8.26
CA ASP A 14 9.07 19.75 -7.49
C ASP A 14 7.94 19.73 -6.44
N TRP A 15 7.63 20.88 -5.87
CA TRP A 15 6.55 21.06 -4.90
C TRP A 15 5.18 20.77 -5.50
N THR A 16 4.95 21.15 -6.75
CA THR A 16 3.70 20.86 -7.46
C THR A 16 3.55 19.35 -7.63
N ILE A 17 4.60 18.65 -8.07
CA ILE A 17 4.59 17.17 -8.19
C ILE A 17 4.32 16.52 -6.84
N ARG A 18 5.04 16.93 -5.79
CA ARG A 18 4.86 16.40 -4.42
C ARG A 18 3.44 16.59 -3.93
N ARG A 19 2.84 17.77 -4.14
CA ARG A 19 1.46 18.05 -3.73
C ARG A 19 0.46 17.13 -4.45
N VAL A 20 0.65 16.88 -5.75
CA VAL A 20 -0.18 15.93 -6.49
C VAL A 20 -0.04 14.52 -5.91
N ILE A 21 1.17 14.03 -5.68
CA ILE A 21 1.42 12.72 -5.07
C ILE A 21 0.77 12.62 -3.69
N THR A 22 0.95 13.62 -2.82
CA THR A 22 0.34 13.63 -1.48
C THR A 22 -1.19 13.68 -1.54
N ASN A 23 -1.77 14.35 -2.53
CA ASN A 23 -3.22 14.34 -2.72
C ASN A 23 -3.73 12.99 -3.19
N LEU A 24 -2.96 12.25 -3.99
CA LEU A 24 -3.30 10.89 -4.43
C LEU A 24 -3.41 9.91 -3.26
N ASP A 25 -2.63 10.10 -2.20
CA ASP A 25 -2.68 9.30 -0.97
C ASP A 25 -4.08 9.28 -0.31
N GLN A 26 -4.89 10.32 -0.55
CA GLN A 26 -6.26 10.37 -0.05
C GLN A 26 -7.20 9.38 -0.76
N PHE A 27 -6.88 9.03 -2.00
CA PHE A 27 -7.67 8.15 -2.86
C PHE A 27 -7.21 6.68 -2.77
N PHE A 28 -5.92 6.45 -2.56
CA PHE A 28 -5.34 5.11 -2.46
C PHE A 28 -5.43 4.54 -1.04
N LYS A 29 -6.64 4.47 -0.49
CA LYS A 29 -6.91 3.84 0.81
C LYS A 29 -7.44 2.42 0.65
N PRO A 30 -6.98 1.46 1.46
CA PRO A 30 -7.56 0.13 1.45
C PRO A 30 -9.06 0.18 1.83
N ASN A 31 -9.87 -0.61 1.12
CA ASN A 31 -11.26 -0.80 1.47
C ASN A 31 -11.37 -1.86 2.58
N TYR A 32 -11.61 -1.43 3.81
CA TYR A 32 -11.73 -2.32 4.97
C TYR A 32 -13.11 -3.02 5.11
N HIS A 33 -14.06 -2.73 4.21
CA HIS A 33 -15.38 -3.34 4.21
C HIS A 33 -15.47 -4.62 3.36
N TRP A 34 -14.39 -4.97 2.65
CA TRP A 34 -14.35 -6.14 1.77
C TRP A 34 -12.94 -6.75 1.76
N LEU A 35 -12.86 -8.07 1.85
CA LEU A 35 -11.61 -8.81 1.76
C LEU A 35 -11.73 -9.88 0.67
N PRO A 36 -10.72 -10.05 -0.20
CA PRO A 36 -10.76 -11.10 -1.22
C PRO A 36 -10.52 -12.48 -0.61
N ARG A 37 -11.06 -13.52 -1.26
CA ARG A 37 -10.87 -14.93 -0.86
C ARG A 37 -9.43 -15.42 -1.05
N HIS A 38 -8.73 -14.87 -2.02
CA HIS A 38 -7.37 -15.28 -2.38
C HIS A 38 -6.42 -14.09 -2.33
N ILE A 39 -5.51 -14.08 -1.35
CA ILE A 39 -4.51 -13.04 -1.14
C ILE A 39 -3.12 -13.62 -1.41
N ALA A 40 -2.39 -12.99 -2.31
CA ALA A 40 -0.95 -13.21 -2.45
C ALA A 40 -0.18 -12.23 -1.56
N PHE A 41 0.94 -12.72 -1.03
CA PHE A 41 1.91 -11.96 -0.25
C PHE A 41 3.26 -12.05 -0.93
N ASP A 42 3.99 -10.93 -0.97
CA ASP A 42 5.38 -10.93 -1.41
C ASP A 42 6.20 -9.91 -0.61
N ASP A 43 7.49 -10.17 -0.46
CA ASP A 43 8.42 -9.36 0.32
C ASP A 43 9.26 -8.47 -0.60
N PHE A 44 9.41 -7.19 -0.25
CA PHE A 44 10.27 -6.27 -1.00
C PHE A 44 11.06 -5.34 -0.10
N LYS A 45 12.22 -4.89 -0.59
CA LYS A 45 13.10 -3.96 0.12
C LYS A 45 12.50 -2.56 0.08
N SER A 46 12.14 -2.03 1.25
CA SER A 46 11.56 -0.68 1.40
C SER A 46 12.48 0.27 2.19
N GLY A 47 13.67 -0.17 2.58
CA GLY A 47 14.67 0.68 3.23
C GLY A 47 14.12 1.42 4.46
N ARG A 48 14.34 2.73 4.54
CA ARG A 48 13.96 3.55 5.70
C ARG A 48 12.46 3.62 5.98
N PHE A 49 11.61 3.15 5.07
CA PHE A 49 10.15 3.13 5.24
C PHE A 49 9.66 1.96 6.12
N ALA A 50 10.50 0.96 6.40
CA ALA A 50 10.16 -0.15 7.29
C ALA A 50 11.21 -0.35 8.39
N PRO A 51 10.82 -0.75 9.61
CA PRO A 51 11.76 -0.95 10.72
C PRO A 51 12.89 -1.96 10.42
N SER A 52 12.62 -2.98 9.59
CA SER A 52 13.61 -3.99 9.20
C SER A 52 14.15 -3.78 7.78
N GLY A 53 13.86 -2.66 7.12
CA GLY A 53 14.24 -2.43 5.73
C GLY A 53 13.43 -3.19 4.67
N MET A 54 12.45 -4.01 5.10
CA MET A 54 11.63 -4.87 4.26
C MET A 54 10.15 -4.63 4.58
N SER A 55 9.33 -4.55 3.54
CA SER A 55 7.87 -4.53 3.63
C SER A 55 7.28 -5.73 2.91
N MET A 56 6.00 -5.98 3.14
CA MET A 56 5.25 -7.03 2.46
C MET A 56 4.10 -6.40 1.67
N ILE A 57 3.98 -6.71 0.38
CA ILE A 57 2.87 -6.29 -0.47
C ILE A 57 1.77 -7.34 -0.44
N LEU A 58 0.51 -6.89 -0.39
CA LEU A 58 -0.67 -7.74 -0.45
C LEU A 58 -1.38 -7.50 -1.77
N MET A 59 -1.77 -8.57 -2.44
CA MET A 59 -2.45 -8.50 -3.74
C MET A 59 -3.66 -9.43 -3.78
N ASN A 60 -4.77 -8.96 -4.33
CA ASN A 60 -5.85 -9.83 -4.76
C ASN A 60 -5.43 -10.55 -6.04
N ILE A 61 -5.35 -11.88 -5.98
CA ILE A 61 -4.90 -12.70 -7.10
C ILE A 61 -5.90 -12.68 -8.25
N GLU A 62 -7.20 -12.62 -7.97
CA GLU A 62 -8.26 -12.75 -8.97
C GLU A 62 -8.23 -11.62 -9.99
N ASN A 63 -8.05 -10.38 -9.52
CA ASN A 63 -8.02 -9.19 -10.36
C ASN A 63 -6.64 -8.53 -10.45
N LYS A 64 -5.61 -9.15 -9.87
CA LYS A 64 -4.22 -8.68 -9.83
C LYS A 64 -4.06 -7.27 -9.27
N ARG A 65 -4.95 -6.85 -8.35
CA ARG A 65 -4.90 -5.53 -7.71
C ARG A 65 -4.20 -5.59 -6.38
N THR A 66 -3.29 -4.64 -6.16
CA THR A 66 -2.68 -4.40 -4.84
C THR A 66 -3.75 -3.98 -3.84
N LEU A 67 -3.72 -4.59 -2.65
CA LEU A 67 -4.60 -4.27 -1.53
C LEU A 67 -3.96 -3.21 -0.62
N ASP A 68 -2.73 -3.47 -0.17
CA ASP A 68 -1.96 -2.56 0.69
C ASP A 68 -0.51 -3.06 0.84
N ILE A 69 0.31 -2.30 1.56
CA ILE A 69 1.66 -2.63 1.98
C ILE A 69 1.73 -2.69 3.52
N ILE A 70 2.28 -3.76 4.07
CA ILE A 70 2.54 -3.92 5.51
C ILE A 70 4.03 -3.70 5.77
N LEU A 71 4.34 -2.77 6.67
CA LEU A 71 5.71 -2.34 6.99
C LEU A 71 6.55 -3.37 7.76
N SER A 72 5.98 -4.53 8.10
CA SER A 72 6.71 -5.59 8.80
C SER A 72 6.04 -6.94 8.62
N ARG A 73 6.87 -7.96 8.55
CA ARG A 73 6.49 -9.38 8.44
C ARG A 73 6.15 -10.01 9.79
N LYS A 74 6.30 -9.26 10.89
CA LYS A 74 5.97 -9.74 12.23
C LYS A 74 4.47 -10.02 12.33
N ASN A 75 4.11 -11.12 12.97
CA ASN A 75 2.71 -11.51 13.19
C ASN A 75 1.87 -10.38 13.83
N SER A 76 2.46 -9.58 14.72
CA SER A 76 1.76 -8.43 15.32
C SER A 76 1.30 -7.38 14.29
N TYR A 77 2.03 -7.16 13.21
CA TYR A 77 1.65 -6.23 12.13
C TYR A 77 0.55 -6.83 11.25
N LEU A 78 0.72 -8.10 10.85
CA LEU A 78 -0.28 -8.86 10.11
C LEU A 78 -1.63 -8.92 10.83
N ARG A 79 -1.62 -9.25 12.12
CA ARG A 79 -2.83 -9.31 12.94
C ARG A 79 -3.48 -7.93 13.04
N LYS A 80 -2.71 -6.88 13.33
CA LYS A 80 -3.24 -5.50 13.38
C LYS A 80 -3.83 -5.07 12.03
N TYR A 81 -3.17 -5.41 10.93
CA TYR A 81 -3.62 -5.11 9.58
C TYR A 81 -5.03 -5.67 9.32
N PHE A 82 -5.20 -6.99 9.49
CA PHE A 82 -6.47 -7.65 9.21
C PHE A 82 -7.58 -7.27 10.21
N LEU A 83 -7.23 -6.95 11.45
CA LEU A 83 -8.22 -6.48 12.44
C LEU A 83 -8.84 -5.10 12.12
N ARG A 84 -8.29 -4.35 11.17
CA ARG A 84 -8.92 -3.11 10.66
C ARG A 84 -10.14 -3.39 9.78
N TYR A 85 -10.24 -4.60 9.21
CA TYR A 85 -11.40 -5.00 8.42
C TYR A 85 -12.60 -5.25 9.32
N ASP A 86 -13.77 -4.87 8.81
CA ASP A 86 -15.04 -5.14 9.46
C ASP A 86 -15.17 -6.62 9.82
N ARG A 87 -15.85 -6.88 10.93
CA ARG A 87 -16.08 -8.27 11.37
C ARG A 87 -16.83 -9.08 10.30
N SER A 88 -17.78 -8.46 9.60
CA SER A 88 -18.51 -9.10 8.48
C SER A 88 -17.57 -9.47 7.33
N ALA A 89 -16.70 -8.55 6.90
CA ALA A 89 -15.72 -8.79 5.83
C ALA A 89 -14.77 -9.96 6.17
N ARG A 90 -14.31 -10.03 7.42
CA ARG A 90 -13.45 -11.13 7.90
C ARG A 90 -14.14 -12.48 8.01
N LEU A 91 -15.45 -12.52 8.20
CA LEU A 91 -16.23 -13.77 8.27
C LEU A 91 -16.72 -14.24 6.90
N ALA A 92 -16.59 -13.40 5.87
CA ALA A 92 -17.06 -13.70 4.51
C ALA A 92 -16.01 -14.44 3.65
N VAL A 93 -14.82 -14.70 4.20
CA VAL A 93 -13.69 -15.36 3.51
C VAL A 93 -13.31 -16.67 4.18
#